data_AF-A0A938H0S5-F1
#
_entry.id   AF-A0A938H0S5-F1
#
_cell.length_a   1.000
_cell.length_b   1.000
_cell.length_c   1.000
_cell.angle_alpha   90.00
_cell.angle_beta   90.00
_cell.angle_gamma   90.00
#
_symmetry.space_group_name_H-M   'P 1'
#
loop_
_entity.id
_entity.type
_entity.pdbx_description
1 polymer ?
#
loop_
_entity_poly.entity_id
_entity_poly.type
_entity_poly.pdbx_seq_one_letter_code
_entity_poly.pdbx_strand_id
1 'polypeptide(L)' 'MNIEGSHVVPAEPARVYARLLDPAVLQQCIPGCASLTKTAENEYAAQLKLGLGAIKGSYGGTVKLA' A
#
# COMPACT_ATOMS: atom_id res chain seq x y z
N MET A 1 -14.13 1.85 -10.68
CA MET A 1 -13.93 0.39 -10.61
C MET A 1 -14.09 -0.01 -9.16
N ASN A 2 -14.89 -1.04 -8.86
CA ASN A 2 -15.01 -1.60 -7.52
C ASN A 2 -14.22 -2.91 -7.47
N ILE A 3 -13.34 -3.08 -6.49
CA ILE A 3 -12.53 -4.29 -6.31
C ILE A 3 -12.82 -4.83 -4.92
N GLU A 4 -13.29 -6.07 -4.85
CA GLU A 4 -13.66 -6.74 -3.60
C GLU A 4 -12.94 -8.09 -3.52
N GLY A 5 -12.58 -8.50 -2.31
CA GLY A 5 -11.92 -9.78 -2.04
C GLY A 5 -11.84 -10.04 -0.54
N SER A 6 -11.68 -11.31 -0.15
CA SER A 6 -11.48 -11.70 1.25
C SER A 6 -10.39 -12.76 1.35
N HIS A 7 -9.61 -12.70 2.42
CA HIS A 7 -8.57 -13.68 2.71
C HIS A 7 -8.41 -13.84 4.22
N VAL A 8 -8.26 -15.09 4.68
CA VAL A 8 -8.02 -15.39 6.09
C VAL A 8 -6.52 -15.35 6.36
N VAL A 9 -6.10 -14.49 7.27
CA VAL A 9 -4.71 -14.43 7.74
C VAL A 9 -4.61 -15.25 9.04
N PRO A 10 -3.75 -16.27 9.14
CA PRO A 10 -3.61 -17.09 10.34
C PRO A 10 -2.78 -16.34 11.42
N ALA A 11 -3.35 -15.27 11.97
CA ALA A 11 -2.76 -14.46 13.03
C ALA A 11 -3.85 -13.73 13.85
N GLU A 12 -3.50 -13.28 15.05
CA GLU A 12 -4.40 -12.52 15.91
C GLU A 12 -4.92 -11.24 15.22
N PRO A 13 -6.23 -10.93 15.28
CA PRO A 13 -6.82 -9.78 14.59
C PRO A 13 -6.14 -8.45 14.90
N ALA A 14 -5.79 -8.21 16.16
CA ALA A 14 -5.09 -7.00 16.58
C ALA A 14 -3.71 -6.85 15.91
N ARG A 15 -2.98 -7.97 15.75
CA ARG A 15 -1.68 -7.99 15.07
C ARG A 15 -1.83 -7.70 13.58
N VAL A 16 -2.86 -8.26 12.93
CA VAL A 16 -3.14 -8.01 11.52
C VAL A 16 -3.51 -6.54 11.31
N TYR A 17 -4.42 -6.01 12.13
CA TYR A 17 -4.86 -4.62 12.05
C TYR A 17 -3.70 -3.62 12.21
N ALA A 18 -2.84 -3.83 13.21
CA ALA A 18 -1.66 -2.99 13.40
C ALA A 18 -0.72 -2.99 12.18
N ARG A 19 -0.61 -4.11 11.44
CA ARG A 19 0.22 -4.22 10.24
C ARG A 19 -0.43 -3.60 9.01
N LEU A 20 -1.75 -3.59 8.91
CA LEU A 20 -2.48 -2.88 7.85
C LEU A 20 -2.32 -1.35 7.96
N LEU A 21 -1.97 -0.84 9.15
CA LEU A 21 -1.73 0.58 9.39
C LEU A 21 -0.25 0.96 9.42
N ASP A 22 0.66 -0.01 9.31
CA ASP A 22 2.11 0.21 9.36
C ASP A 22 2.64 0.61 7.97
N PRO A 23 3.12 1.86 7.77
CA PRO A 23 3.57 2.34 6.46
C PRO A 23 4.71 1.51 5.88
N ALA A 24 5.58 0.94 6.71
CA ALA A 24 6.68 0.10 6.24
C ALA A 24 6.16 -1.22 5.65
N VAL A 25 5.12 -1.79 6.26
CA VAL A 25 4.45 -2.99 5.75
C VAL A 25 3.69 -2.66 4.47
N LEU A 26 2.94 -1.56 4.46
CA LEU A 26 2.21 -1.11 3.26
C LEU A 26 3.14 -0.92 2.06
N GLN A 27 4.30 -0.27 2.26
CA GLN A 27 5.29 -0.11 1.20
C GLN A 27 5.78 -1.46 0.64
N GLN A 28 6.00 -2.47 1.49
CA GLN A 28 6.43 -3.81 1.06
C GLN A 28 5.33 -4.57 0.31
N CYS A 29 4.07 -4.34 0.67
CA CYS A 29 2.93 -5.03 0.07
C CYS A 29 2.47 -4.41 -1.26
N ILE A 30 2.77 -3.13 -1.51
CA ILE A 30 2.36 -2.45 -2.75
C ILE A 30 3.38 -2.77 -3.87
N PRO A 31 2.98 -3.46 -4.95
CA PRO A 31 3.89 -3.82 -6.03
C PRO A 31 4.55 -2.59 -6.66
N GLY A 32 5.88 -2.63 -6.77
CA GLY A 32 6.66 -1.54 -7.37
C GLY A 32 6.75 -0.28 -6.51
N CYS A 33 6.30 -0.27 -5.25
CA CYS A 33 6.44 0.89 -4.38
C CYS A 33 7.91 1.16 -4.04
N ALA A 34 8.45 2.21 -4.64
CA ALA A 34 9.82 2.66 -4.41
C ALA A 34 9.94 3.46 -3.10
N SER A 35 8.93 4.25 -2.76
CA SER A 35 8.89 5.02 -1.51
C SER A 35 7.46 5.30 -1.06
N LEU A 36 7.23 5.30 0.25
CA LEU A 36 5.99 5.75 0.89
C LEU A 36 6.34 6.73 2.02
N THR A 37 6.11 8.02 1.81
CA THR A 37 6.50 9.08 2.74
C THR A 37 5.27 9.69 3.39
N LYS A 38 5.21 9.73 4.72
CA LYS A 38 4.10 10.37 5.44
C LYS A 38 4.11 11.88 5.20
N THR A 39 2.98 12.43 4.75
CA THR A 39 2.81 13.87 4.46
C THR A 39 1.86 14.55 5.44
N ALA A 40 0.92 13.81 6.02
CA ALA A 40 0.02 14.30 7.07
C ALA A 40 -0.43 13.13 7.97
N GLU A 41 -1.36 13.39 8.87
CA GLU A 41 -2.05 12.32 9.60
C GLU A 41 -2.80 11.43 8.60
N ASN A 42 -2.44 10.15 8.57
CA ASN A 42 -2.99 9.14 7.67
C ASN A 42 -2.86 9.42 6.15
N GLU A 43 -2.04 10.39 5.73
CA GLU A 43 -1.75 10.65 4.31
C GLU A 43 -0.28 10.42 3.98
N TYR A 44 -0.04 9.84 2.80
CA TYR A 44 1.29 9.45 2.34
C TYR A 44 1.48 9.75 0.84
N ALA A 45 2.65 10.27 0.48
CA ALA A 45 3.10 10.34 -0.90
C ALA A 45 3.81 9.03 -1.30
N ALA A 46 3.32 8.39 -2.34
CA ALA A 46 3.84 7.14 -2.89
C ALA A 46 4.55 7.38 -4.23
N GLN A 47 5.68 6.72 -4.45
CA GLN A 47 6.33 6.60 -5.76
C GLN A 47 6.36 5.13 -6.16
N LEU A 48 5.88 4.84 -7.37
CA LEU A 48 5.68 3.49 -7.88
C LEU A 48 6.47 3.33 -9.19
N LYS A 49 7.17 2.21 -9.33
CA LYS A 49 7.83 1.77 -10.57
C LYS A 49 7.26 0.42 -10.95
N LEU A 50 6.36 0.43 -11.93
CA LEU A 50 5.71 -0.79 -12.42
C LEU A 50 6.42 -1.27 -13.69
N GLY A 51 6.79 -2.54 -13.70
CA GLY A 51 7.51 -3.18 -14.82
C GLY A 51 6.63 -4.09 -15.68
N LEU A 52 5.31 -4.13 -15.42
CA LEU A 52 4.42 -5.16 -15.96
C LEU A 52 3.77 -4.71 -17.28
N GLY A 53 4.19 -5.32 -18.39
CA GLY A 53 3.51 -5.25 -19.69
C GLY A 53 3.05 -3.85 -20.09
N ALA A 54 1.75 -3.70 -20.33
CA ALA A 54 1.12 -2.45 -20.79
C ALA A 54 1.11 -1.31 -19.75
N ILE A 55 1.40 -1.59 -18.48
CA ILE A 55 1.41 -0.59 -17.39
C ILE A 55 2.83 -0.26 -16.93
N LYS A 56 3.82 -0.47 -17.80
CA LYS A 56 5.21 -0.13 -17.50
C LYS A 56 5.35 1.40 -17.36
N GLY A 57 5.86 1.86 -16.23
CA GLY A 57 6.04 3.28 -15.99
C GLY A 57 6.46 3.63 -14.56
N SER A 58 6.73 4.92 -14.34
CA SER A 58 6.88 5.50 -13.01
C SER A 58 5.66 6.37 -12.71
N TYR A 59 5.10 6.22 -11.51
CA TYR A 59 3.86 6.88 -11.10
C TYR A 59 4.04 7.49 -9.72
N GLY A 60 3.57 8.72 -9.55
CA GLY A 60 3.37 9.35 -8.25
C GLY A 60 1.91 9.23 -7.84
N GLY A 61 1.65 9.01 -6.55
CA GLY A 61 0.29 8.93 -6.02
C GLY A 61 0.20 9.37 -4.57
N THR A 62 -1.01 9.66 -4.12
CA THR A 62 -1.32 9.96 -2.72
C THR A 62 -2.14 8.81 -2.16
N VAL A 63 -1.70 8.27 -1.02
CA VAL A 63 -2.40 7.23 -0.26
C VAL A 63 -3.01 7.87 0.98
N LYS A 64 -4.29 7.59 1.23
CA LYS A 64 -4.99 8.01 2.45
C LYS A 64 -5.54 6.79 3.16
N LEU A 65 -5.28 6.68 4.46
CA LEU A 65 -5.89 5.69 5.34
C LEU A 65 -7.01 6.39 6.12
N ALA A 66 -8.17 5.74 6.27
CA ALA A 66 -9.33 6.25 7.00
C ALA A 66 -9.68 5.33 8.16
#